data_AF-A0A0Q4P567-F1
#
_entry.id   AF-A0A0Q4P567-F1
#
_cell.length_a   1.000
_cell.length_b   1.000
_cell.length_c   1.000
_cell.angle_alpha   90.00
_cell.angle_beta   90.00
_cell.angle_gamma   90.00
#
_symmetry.space_group_name_H-M   'P 1'
#
loop_
_entity.id
_entity.type
_entity.pdbx_description
1 polymer ?
#
loop_
_entity_poly.entity_id
_entity_poly.type
_entity_poly.pdbx_seq_one_letter_code
_entity_poly.pdbx_strand_id
1 'polypeptide(L)'
;MVRQDLRALLLLIAGFTVWSLAFVVLYGLQALGCAYGWPNHRWLLIGAYVASLIPLAWLAMGKPVREGEPTTTLSIAALWANRAALGAGILVFLPVTFVSACI
;
A
#
# COMPACT_ATOMS: atom_id res chain seq x y z
N MET A 1 27.92 -7.22 0.02
CA MET A 1 26.87 -8.12 0.55
C MET A 1 25.95 -7.39 1.53
N VAL A 2 26.39 -6.97 2.73
CA VAL A 2 25.53 -6.33 3.77
C VAL A 2 24.59 -5.21 3.26
N ARG A 3 25.06 -4.32 2.38
CA ARG A 3 24.26 -3.17 1.90
C ARG A 3 23.13 -3.56 0.92
N GLN A 4 23.28 -4.66 0.19
CA GLN A 4 22.24 -5.19 -0.70
C GLN A 4 21.16 -5.92 0.10
N ASP A 5 21.57 -6.72 1.09
CA ASP A 5 20.63 -7.44 1.95
C ASP A 5 19.75 -6.47 2.74
N LEU A 6 20.33 -5.40 3.29
CA LEU A 6 19.58 -4.31 3.92
C LEU A 6 18.57 -3.66 2.97
N ARG A 7 18.96 -3.41 1.72
CA ARG A 7 18.05 -2.79 0.73
C ARG A 7 16.90 -3.73 0.36
N ALA A 8 17.19 -5.01 0.14
CA ALA A 8 16.15 -6.01 -0.15
C ALA A 8 15.20 -6.19 1.04
N LEU A 9 15.73 -6.18 2.27
CA LEU A 9 14.94 -6.29 3.49
C LEU A 9 14.07 -5.05 3.73
N LEU A 10 14.58 -3.85 3.48
CA LEU A 10 13.79 -2.61 3.50
C LEU A 10 12.67 -2.65 2.45
N LEU A 11 12.95 -3.10 1.23
CA LEU A 11 11.94 -3.23 0.19
C LEU A 11 10.89 -4.30 0.50
N LEU A 12 11.28 -5.37 1.21
CA LEU A 12 10.39 -6.44 1.62
C LEU A 12 9.37 -5.98 2.67
N ILE A 13 9.80 -5.15 3.63
CA ILE A 13 8.94 -4.64 4.70
C ILE A 13 8.15 -3.41 4.25
N ALA A 14 8.70 -2.60 3.33
CA ALA A 14 8.09 -1.34 2.89
C ALA A 14 6.66 -1.49 2.36
N GLY A 15 6.38 -2.50 1.52
CA GLY A 15 5.05 -2.68 0.94
C GLY A 15 3.95 -2.86 1.99
N PHE A 16 4.16 -3.78 2.94
CA PHE A 16 3.18 -4.04 3.99
C PHE A 16 3.09 -2.91 5.03
N THR A 17 4.19 -2.20 5.30
CA THR A 17 4.15 -1.01 6.17
C THR A 17 3.33 0.11 5.55
N VAL A 18 3.55 0.41 4.26
CA VAL A 18 2.76 1.41 3.53
C VAL A 18 1.29 1.00 3.46
N TRP A 19 1.02 -0.28 3.19
CA TRP A 19 -0.34 -0.82 3.18
C TRP A 19 -1.04 -0.67 4.55
N SER A 20 -0.33 -0.98 5.64
CA SER A 20 -0.87 -0.86 7.00
C SER A 20 -1.16 0.59 7.38
N LEU A 21 -0.26 1.52 7.02
CA LEU A 21 -0.50 2.95 7.21
C LEU A 21 -1.72 3.43 6.42
N ALA A 22 -1.84 3.01 5.15
CA ALA A 22 -2.99 3.34 4.32
C ALA A 22 -4.30 2.85 4.94
N PHE A 23 -4.31 1.63 5.47
CA PHE A 23 -5.48 1.08 6.16
C PHE A 23 -5.88 1.93 7.36
N VAL A 24 -4.94 2.28 8.24
CA VAL A 24 -5.22 3.11 9.43
C VAL A 24 -5.77 4.48 9.03
N VAL A 25 -5.17 5.12 8.01
CA VAL A 25 -5.60 6.44 7.54
C VAL A 25 -7.00 6.39 6.92
N LEU A 26 -7.25 5.42 6.03
CA LEU A 26 -8.56 5.26 5.38
C LEU A 26 -9.66 4.97 6.40
N TYR A 27 -9.38 4.08 7.35
CA TYR A 27 -10.31 3.74 8.41
C TYR A 27 -10.60 4.96 9.32
N GLY A 28 -9.56 5.71 9.69
CA GLY A 28 -9.70 6.94 10.47
C GLY A 28 -10.51 8.02 9.73
N LEU A 29 -10.24 8.24 8.44
CA LEU A 29 -11.00 9.17 7.60
C LEU A 29 -12.46 8.75 7.47
N GLN A 30 -12.74 7.45 7.40
CA GLN A 30 -14.11 6.95 7.34
C GLN A 30 -14.85 7.23 8.66
N ALA A 31 -14.24 6.95 9.81
CA ALA A 31 -14.81 7.24 11.12
C ALA A 31 -15.07 8.74 11.33
N LEU A 32 -14.12 9.60 10.94
CA LEU A 32 -14.25 11.06 11.02
C LEU A 32 -15.34 11.58 10.07
N GLY A 33 -15.39 11.07 8.84
CA GLY A 33 -16.41 11.45 7.85
C GLY A 33 -17.83 11.17 8.36
N CYS A 34 -18.03 10.04 9.05
CA CYS A 34 -19.32 9.72 9.67
C CYS A 34 -19.62 10.58 10.91
N ALA A 35 -18.64 10.78 11.79
CA ALA A 35 -18.83 11.56 13.02
C ALA A 35 -19.14 13.05 12.77
N TYR A 36 -18.54 13.64 11.73
CA TYR A 36 -18.68 15.06 11.39
C TYR A 36 -19.62 15.35 10.21
N GLY A 37 -20.21 14.33 9.59
CA GLY A 37 -21.23 14.50 8.54
C GLY A 37 -20.74 15.20 7.27
N TRP A 38 -19.55 14.84 6.75
CA TRP A 38 -18.98 15.53 5.59
C TRP A 38 -19.80 15.34 4.30
N PRO A 39 -20.17 16.43 3.60
CA PRO A 39 -21.06 16.35 2.43
C PRO A 39 -20.46 15.59 1.24
N ASN A 40 -19.12 15.55 1.13
CA ASN A 40 -18.39 14.89 0.03
C ASN A 40 -17.43 13.79 0.53
N HIS A 41 -17.72 13.15 1.67
CA HIS A 41 -16.80 12.20 2.31
C HIS A 41 -16.36 11.05 1.37
N ARG A 42 -17.24 10.61 0.47
CA ARG A 42 -16.98 9.52 -0.47
C ARG A 42 -15.85 9.87 -1.44
N TRP A 43 -15.85 11.09 -1.97
CA TRP A 43 -14.78 11.54 -2.89
C TRP A 43 -13.44 11.67 -2.18
N LEU A 44 -13.45 12.10 -0.92
CA LEU A 44 -12.25 12.15 -0.11
C LEU A 44 -11.67 10.75 0.14
N LEU A 45 -12.52 9.78 0.46
CA LEU A 45 -12.10 8.38 0.65
C LEU A 45 -11.57 7.75 -0.63
N ILE A 46 -12.23 7.99 -1.78
CA ILE A 46 -11.73 7.54 -3.08
C ILE A 46 -10.37 8.19 -3.39
N GLY A 47 -10.24 9.50 -3.13
CA GLY A 47 -8.97 10.22 -3.31
C GLY A 47 -7.86 9.66 -2.44
N ALA A 48 -8.12 9.41 -1.15
CA ALA A 48 -7.16 8.80 -0.23
C ALA A 48 -6.81 7.36 -0.63
N TYR A 49 -7.78 6.59 -1.13
CA TYR A 49 -7.55 5.25 -1.64
C TYR A 49 -6.61 5.28 -2.84
N VAL A 50 -6.92 6.08 -3.87
CA VAL A 50 -6.06 6.22 -5.06
C VAL A 50 -4.67 6.72 -4.67
N ALA A 51 -4.59 7.70 -3.78
CA ALA A 51 -3.31 8.22 -3.28
C ALA A 51 -2.47 7.14 -2.59
N SER A 52 -3.10 6.22 -1.85
CA SER A 52 -2.40 5.11 -1.20
C SER A 52 -1.88 4.04 -2.17
N LEU A 53 -2.50 3.89 -3.34
CA LEU A 53 -2.04 2.95 -4.37
C LEU A 53 -0.78 3.44 -5.09
N ILE A 54 -0.56 4.75 -5.17
CA ILE A 54 0.62 5.33 -5.86
C ILE A 54 1.94 4.78 -5.30
N PRO A 55 2.22 4.87 -3.98
CA PRO A 55 3.47 4.33 -3.44
C PRO A 55 3.53 2.80 -3.53
N LEU A 56 2.41 2.08 -3.40
CA LEU A 56 2.36 0.63 -3.54
C LEU A 56 2.66 0.18 -4.98
N ALA A 57 2.09 0.85 -5.98
CA ALA A 57 2.37 0.60 -7.39
C ALA A 57 3.84 0.88 -7.72
N TRP A 58 4.39 1.98 -7.18
CA TRP A 58 5.80 2.29 -7.35
C TRP A 58 6.71 1.21 -6.74
N LEU A 59 6.40 0.72 -5.54
CA LEU A 59 7.12 -0.36 -4.88
C LEU A 59 6.98 -1.71 -5.62
N ALA A 60 5.83 -1.98 -6.23
CA ALA A 60 5.56 -3.21 -6.99
C ALA A 60 6.24 -3.21 -8.38
N MET A 61 6.44 -2.03 -8.98
CA MET A 61 7.16 -1.84 -10.26
C MET A 61 8.66 -1.63 -10.07
N GLY A 62 9.10 -1.29 -8.87
CA GLY A 62 10.51 -1.07 -8.54
C GLY A 62 11.34 -2.34 -8.74
N LYS A 63 12.50 -2.20 -9.40
CA LYS A 63 13.47 -3.29 -9.56
C LYS A 63 14.28 -3.44 -8.26
N PRO A 64 14.22 -4.59 -7.55
CA PRO A 64 14.98 -4.78 -6.31
C PRO A 64 16.49 -5.01 -6.56
N VAL A 65 16.89 -5.30 -7.80
CA VAL A 65 18.26 -5.62 -8.20
C VAL A 65 18.75 -4.61 -9.25
N ARG A 66 20.00 -4.14 -9.14
CA ARG A 66 20.67 -3.31 -10.17
C ARG A 66 21.13 -4.21 -11.31
N GLU A 67 21.10 -3.68 -12.53
CA GLU A 67 21.57 -4.37 -13.74
C GLU A 67 23.01 -4.87 -13.54
N GLY A 68 23.22 -6.19 -13.60
CA GLY A 68 24.52 -6.85 -13.42
C GLY A 68 24.75 -7.57 -12.08
N GLU A 69 23.82 -7.51 -11.12
CA GLU A 69 23.96 -8.17 -9.81
C GLU A 69 23.19 -9.50 -9.70
N PRO A 70 23.70 -10.49 -8.95
CA PRO A 70 23.06 -11.79 -8.79
C PRO A 70 21.72 -11.67 -8.06
N THR A 71 20.69 -12.31 -8.60
CA THR A 71 19.35 -12.34 -8.02
C THR A 71 19.35 -13.21 -6.75
N THR A 72 19.16 -12.60 -5.59
CA THR A 72 19.03 -13.33 -4.31
C THR A 72 17.57 -13.71 -4.05
N THR A 73 17.34 -14.80 -3.33
CA THR A 73 15.99 -15.24 -2.91
C THR A 73 15.23 -14.13 -2.16
N LEU A 74 15.95 -13.31 -1.38
CA LEU A 74 15.41 -12.16 -0.66
C LEU A 74 14.87 -11.07 -1.60
N SER A 75 15.55 -10.81 -2.72
CA SER A 75 15.11 -9.83 -3.71
C SER A 75 13.83 -10.28 -4.44
N ILE A 76 13.70 -11.59 -4.70
CA ILE A 76 12.50 -12.19 -5.29
C ILE A 76 11.33 -12.11 -4.30
N ALA A 77 11.58 -12.47 -3.03
CA ALA A 77 10.57 -12.38 -1.98
C ALA A 77 10.06 -10.93 -1.81
N ALA A 78 10.96 -9.94 -1.84
CA ALA A 78 10.59 -8.54 -1.73
C ALA A 78 9.67 -8.07 -2.86
N LEU A 79 9.96 -8.47 -4.11
CA LEU A 79 9.13 -8.15 -5.27
C LEU A 79 7.71 -8.72 -5.13
N TRP A 80 7.60 -10.00 -4.77
CA TRP A 80 6.30 -10.66 -4.60
C TRP A 80 5.54 -10.13 -3.39
N ALA A 81 6.22 -9.80 -2.30
CA ALA A 81 5.62 -9.15 -1.14
C ALA A 81 5.00 -7.79 -1.51
N ASN A 82 5.70 -6.95 -2.28
CA ASN A 82 5.17 -5.66 -2.71
C ASN A 82 3.98 -5.80 -3.68
N ARG A 83 4.01 -6.80 -4.57
CA ARG A 83 2.86 -7.13 -5.43
C ARG A 83 1.66 -7.63 -4.63
N ALA A 84 1.91 -8.48 -3.63
CA ALA A 84 0.88 -8.96 -2.72
C ALA A 84 0.27 -7.80 -1.91
N ALA A 85 1.09 -6.88 -1.41
CA ALA A 85 0.63 -5.68 -0.70
C ALA A 85 -0.23 -4.77 -1.61
N LEU A 86 0.15 -4.60 -2.87
CA LEU A 86 -0.68 -3.87 -3.85
C LEU A 86 -2.01 -4.59 -4.11
N GLY A 87 -1.98 -5.91 -4.35
CA GLY A 87 -3.18 -6.72 -4.57
C GLY A 87 -4.13 -6.68 -3.35
N ALA A 88 -3.57 -6.80 -2.15
CA ALA A 88 -4.31 -6.65 -0.90
C ALA A 88 -4.89 -5.23 -0.76
N GLY A 89 -4.12 -4.19 -1.09
CA GLY A 89 -4.60 -2.80 -1.10
C GLY A 89 -5.81 -2.61 -2.01
N ILE A 90 -5.76 -3.16 -3.22
CA ILE A 90 -6.87 -3.09 -4.18
C ILE A 90 -8.10 -3.82 -3.64
N LEU A 91 -7.95 -5.07 -3.17
CA LEU A 91 -9.08 -5.89 -2.75
C LEU A 91 -9.70 -5.44 -1.43
N VAL A 92 -8.87 -5.11 -0.43
CA VAL A 92 -9.33 -4.76 0.93
C VAL A 92 -9.92 -3.35 0.98
N PHE A 93 -9.40 -2.42 0.17
CA PHE A 93 -9.93 -1.05 0.15
C PHE A 93 -11.01 -0.83 -0.93
N LEU A 94 -11.27 -1.81 -1.80
CA LEU A 94 -12.37 -1.75 -2.78
C LEU A 94 -13.73 -1.39 -2.14
N PRO A 95 -14.14 -2.01 -1.01
CA PRO A 95 -15.44 -1.73 -0.39
C PRO A 95 -15.61 -0.26 0.03
N VAL A 96 -14.52 0.45 0.33
CA VAL A 96 -14.54 1.88 0.70
C VAL A 96 -15.16 2.75 -0.40
N THR A 97 -15.11 2.30 -1.66
CA THR A 97 -15.67 3.03 -2.81
C THR A 97 -17.18 2.84 -2.99
N PHE A 98 -17.76 1.76 -2.45
CA PHE A 98 -19.16 1.38 -2.64
C PHE A 98 -19.99 1.41 -1.35
N VAL A 99 -19.37 1.10 -0.21
CA VAL A 99 -20.01 0.97 1.10
C VAL A 99 -19.48 2.07 2.00
N SER A 100 -20.28 3.10 2.23
CA SER A 100 -20.06 4.02 3.34
C SER A 100 -20.55 3.35 4.62
N ALA A 101 -19.64 3.05 5.55
CA ALA A 101 -19.98 2.48 6.86
C ALA A 101 -20.69 3.47 7.81
N CYS A 102 -21.16 4.61 7.31
CA CYS A 102 -22.07 5.48 8.04
C CYS A 102 -23.44 4.81 7.98
N ILE A 103 -23.76 4.05 9.02
CA ILE A 103 -25.07 3.46 9.28
C ILE A 103 -26.03 4.58 9.69
#